data_AF-A0A098F576-F1
#
_entry.id   AF-A0A098F576-F1
#
_cell.length_a   1.000
_cell.length_b   1.000
_cell.length_c   1.000
_cell.angle_alpha   90.00
_cell.angle_beta   90.00
_cell.angle_gamma   90.00
#
_symmetry.space_group_name_H-M   'P 1'
#
loop_
_entity.id
_entity.type
_entity.pdbx_description
1 polymer ?
#
loop_
_entity_poly.entity_id
_entity_poly.type
_entity_poly.pdbx_seq_one_letter_code
_entity_poly.pdbx_strand_id
1 'polypeptide(L)'
;MGGFKKENGKVVISTKELCELLDVSDRTLTDWKRQGLPQHKRGWWGLKQVLKWRGEIYNGDSEVSKAINLQQKKLEAEVAFKEAQSELTRIKTDIANGKYIEKELVEAELSRFFLIFKKSAMSLPRKLAGEISSYVDPIEARKIEKGLSDTVNDALEQMSVDGVYHAKKKRK
;
A
#
# COMPACT_ATOMS: atom_id res chain seq x y z
N MET A 1 -18.28 49.61 -14.70
CA MET A 1 -19.03 49.25 -15.92
C MET A 1 -18.15 48.38 -16.82
N GLY A 2 -18.52 47.11 -16.99
CA GLY A 2 -18.13 46.22 -18.08
C GLY A 2 -16.63 45.96 -18.31
N GLY A 3 -16.02 45.08 -17.51
CA GLY A 3 -14.67 44.55 -17.74
C GLY A 3 -14.50 43.68 -18.99
N PHE A 4 -15.62 43.35 -19.65
CA PHE A 4 -15.72 42.49 -20.82
C PHE A 4 -16.47 43.20 -21.95
N LYS A 5 -15.97 43.05 -23.18
CA LYS A 5 -16.62 43.57 -24.39
C LYS A 5 -16.61 42.50 -25.47
N LYS A 6 -17.66 42.47 -26.29
CA LYS A 6 -17.71 41.68 -27.52
C LYS A 6 -17.44 42.60 -28.70
N GLU A 7 -16.27 42.46 -29.33
CA GLU A 7 -15.91 43.18 -30.57
C GLU A 7 -15.70 42.13 -31.68
N ASN A 8 -16.35 42.30 -32.84
CA ASN A 8 -16.21 41.43 -34.01
C ASN A 8 -16.35 39.93 -33.71
N GLY A 9 -17.33 39.56 -32.87
CA GLY A 9 -17.57 38.16 -32.47
C GLY A 9 -16.52 37.56 -31.52
N LYS A 10 -15.54 38.35 -31.05
CA LYS A 10 -14.51 37.93 -30.09
C LYS A 10 -14.77 38.54 -28.72
N VAL A 11 -14.58 37.75 -27.67
CA VAL A 11 -14.63 38.21 -26.28
C VAL A 11 -13.29 38.85 -25.94
N VAL A 12 -13.32 40.15 -25.63
CA VAL A 12 -12.17 40.95 -25.23
C VAL A 12 -12.36 41.34 -23.76
N ILE A 13 -11.30 41.21 -22.98
CA ILE A 13 -11.29 41.42 -21.53
C ILE A 13 -10.26 42.49 -21.17
N SER A 14 -10.57 43.32 -20.18
CA SER A 14 -9.64 44.31 -19.67
C SER A 14 -8.48 43.67 -18.90
N THR A 15 -7.36 44.38 -18.80
CA THR A 15 -6.15 43.87 -18.10
C THR A 15 -6.45 43.52 -16.64
N LYS A 16 -7.19 44.38 -15.92
CA LYS A 16 -7.55 44.17 -14.51
C LYS A 16 -8.34 42.87 -14.32
N GLU A 17 -9.34 42.65 -15.16
CA GLU A 17 -10.22 41.48 -15.09
C GLU A 17 -9.54 40.20 -15.59
N LEU A 18 -8.61 40.31 -16.53
CA LEU A 18 -7.79 39.19 -16.97
C LEU A 18 -6.83 38.71 -15.88
N CYS A 19 -6.20 39.66 -15.17
CA CYS A 19 -5.37 39.37 -14.00
C CYS A 19 -6.16 38.63 -12.92
N GLU A 20 -7.37 39.10 -12.62
CA GLU A 20 -8.25 38.48 -11.63
C GLU A 20 -8.75 37.09 -12.07
N LEU A 21 -9.13 36.92 -13.34
CA LEU A 21 -9.61 35.65 -13.87
C LEU A 21 -8.54 34.55 -13.90
N LEU A 22 -7.30 34.91 -14.24
CA LEU A 22 -6.21 33.97 -14.41
C LEU A 22 -5.31 33.84 -13.18
N ASP A 23 -5.61 34.60 -12.12
CA ASP A 23 -4.80 34.74 -10.90
C ASP A 23 -3.33 35.09 -11.20
N VAL A 24 -3.13 36.11 -12.03
CA VAL A 24 -1.79 36.57 -12.44
C VAL A 24 -1.62 38.07 -12.24
N SER A 25 -0.38 38.48 -11.95
CA SER A 25 -0.04 39.90 -11.80
C SER A 25 -0.02 40.65 -13.14
N ASP A 26 -0.21 41.97 -13.12
CA ASP A 26 -0.09 42.83 -14.31
C ASP A 26 1.33 42.78 -14.92
N ARG A 27 2.34 42.55 -14.07
CA ARG A 27 3.72 42.30 -14.51
C ARG A 27 3.81 41.04 -15.37
N THR A 28 3.12 39.98 -14.99
CA THR A 28 3.06 38.72 -15.74
C THR A 28 2.45 38.94 -17.13
N LEU A 29 1.37 39.73 -17.25
CA LEU A 29 0.81 40.08 -18.57
C LEU A 29 1.76 40.93 -19.43
N THR A 30 2.52 41.83 -18.79
CA THR A 30 3.55 42.63 -19.48
C THR A 30 4.68 41.74 -20.01
N ASP A 31 5.10 40.74 -19.22
CA ASP A 31 6.13 39.78 -19.64
C ASP A 31 5.59 38.85 -20.74
N TRP A 32 4.34 38.41 -20.67
CA TRP A 32 3.70 37.65 -21.76
C TRP A 32 3.63 38.43 -23.07
N LYS A 33 3.35 39.75 -23.00
CA LYS A 33 3.42 40.64 -24.17
C LYS A 33 4.80 40.61 -24.81
N ARG A 34 5.86 40.65 -24.01
CA ARG A 34 7.26 40.60 -24.48
C ARG A 34 7.60 39.25 -25.09
N GLN A 35 7.00 38.17 -24.59
CA GLN A 35 7.15 36.80 -25.09
C GLN A 35 6.29 36.51 -26.34
N GLY A 36 5.58 37.51 -26.87
CA GLY A 36 4.87 37.40 -28.15
C GLY A 36 3.36 37.20 -28.03
N LEU A 37 2.75 37.43 -26.87
CA LEU A 37 1.28 37.43 -26.73
C LEU A 37 0.68 38.63 -27.51
N PRO A 38 -0.19 38.40 -28.52
CA PRO A 38 -0.80 39.48 -29.28
C PRO A 38 -1.80 40.26 -28.40
N GLN A 39 -1.59 41.57 -28.30
CA GLN A 39 -2.50 42.49 -27.61
C GLN A 39 -3.55 43.02 -28.61
N HIS A 40 -4.84 42.98 -28.23
CA HIS A 40 -5.93 43.45 -29.09
C HIS A 40 -5.93 44.98 -29.20
N LYS A 41 -5.97 45.68 -28.06
CA LYS A 41 -5.83 47.14 -27.94
C LYS A 41 -5.14 47.46 -26.61
N ARG A 42 -4.63 48.69 -26.43
CA ARG A 42 -3.96 49.08 -25.17
C ARG A 42 -4.89 48.82 -23.97
N GLY A 43 -4.48 47.92 -23.07
CA GLY A 43 -5.23 47.54 -21.88
C GLY A 43 -6.32 46.47 -22.10
N TRP A 44 -6.47 45.95 -23.31
CA TRP A 44 -7.51 44.99 -23.71
C TRP A 44 -6.92 43.77 -24.43
N TRP A 45 -7.39 42.58 -24.03
CA TRP A 45 -6.85 41.29 -24.45
C TRP A 45 -7.96 40.39 -25.00
N GLY A 46 -7.68 39.65 -26.08
CA GLY A 46 -8.62 38.66 -26.58
C GLY A 46 -8.55 37.38 -25.73
N LEU A 47 -9.59 37.07 -24.96
CA LEU A 47 -9.58 35.96 -23.98
C LEU A 47 -9.20 34.62 -24.63
N LYS A 48 -9.82 34.30 -25.78
CA LYS A 48 -9.51 33.08 -26.55
C LYS A 48 -8.05 33.03 -27.02
N GLN A 49 -7.46 34.17 -27.38
CA GLN A 49 -6.08 34.20 -27.84
C GLN A 49 -5.10 34.01 -26.68
N VAL A 50 -5.38 34.63 -25.52
CA VAL A 50 -4.59 34.46 -24.30
C VAL A 50 -4.60 33.01 -23.83
N LEU A 51 -5.78 32.40 -23.72
CA LEU A 51 -5.89 30.99 -23.31
C LEU A 51 -5.22 30.04 -24.32
N LYS A 52 -5.29 30.35 -25.62
CA LYS A 52 -4.63 29.56 -26.66
C LYS A 52 -3.11 29.67 -26.57
N TRP A 53 -2.59 30.88 -26.37
CA TRP A 53 -1.16 31.13 -26.22
C TRP A 53 -0.60 30.46 -24.96
N ARG A 54 -1.37 30.47 -23.87
CA ARG A 54 -1.04 29.77 -22.62
C ARG A 54 -1.12 28.24 -22.73
N GLY A 55 -1.67 27.70 -23.82
CA GLY A 55 -1.84 26.25 -24.01
C GLY A 55 -2.99 25.65 -23.21
N GLU A 56 -3.88 26.49 -22.65
CA GLU A 56 -5.06 26.05 -21.86
C GLU A 56 -6.22 25.63 -22.77
N ILE A 57 -6.27 26.18 -24.00
CA ILE A 57 -7.22 25.75 -25.01
C ILE A 57 -6.50 25.38 -26.30
N TYR A 58 -6.86 24.20 -26.82
CA TYR A 58 -6.45 23.74 -28.14
C TYR A 58 -7.64 23.84 -29.09
N ASN A 59 -7.38 24.06 -30.37
CA ASN A 59 -8.42 23.81 -31.38
C ASN A 59 -8.64 22.29 -31.38
N GLY A 60 -9.83 21.82 -30.98
CA GLY A 60 -10.14 20.38 -30.86
C GLY A 60 -9.92 19.54 -32.13
N ASP A 61 -9.67 20.18 -33.27
CA ASP A 61 -9.49 19.54 -34.58
C ASP A 61 -8.04 19.48 -35.11
N SER A 62 -7.01 19.95 -34.38
CA SER A 62 -5.64 19.84 -34.91
C SER A 62 -5.06 18.44 -34.65
N GLU A 63 -4.53 17.79 -35.68
CA GLU A 63 -3.83 16.49 -35.58
C GLU A 63 -2.70 16.53 -34.54
N VAL A 64 -2.06 17.70 -34.39
CA VAL A 64 -1.01 17.96 -33.40
C VAL A 64 -1.53 17.79 -31.97
N SER A 65 -2.75 18.24 -31.66
CA SER A 65 -3.33 18.12 -30.31
C SER A 65 -3.65 16.66 -29.95
N LYS A 66 -4.11 15.88 -30.93
CA LYS A 66 -4.33 14.43 -30.78
C LYS A 66 -3.01 13.68 -30.60
N ALA A 67 -1.98 14.04 -31.38
CA ALA A 67 -0.66 13.46 -31.27
C ALA A 67 -0.02 13.72 -29.89
N ILE A 68 -0.11 14.96 -29.38
CA ILE A 68 0.38 15.31 -28.03
C ILE A 68 -0.35 14.51 -26.95
N ASN A 69 -1.68 14.40 -27.03
CA ASN A 69 -2.47 13.62 -26.07
C ASN A 69 -2.09 12.12 -26.09
N LEU A 70 -1.89 11.55 -27.29
CA LEU A 70 -1.47 10.16 -27.46
C LEU A 70 -0.05 9.92 -26.92
N GLN A 71 0.89 10.83 -27.17
CA GLN A 71 2.25 10.75 -26.63
C GLN A 71 2.24 10.85 -25.11
N GLN A 72 1.44 11.75 -24.53
CA GLN A 72 1.32 11.88 -23.09
C GLN A 72 0.75 10.60 -22.47
N LYS A 73 -0.33 10.04 -23.02
CA LYS A 73 -0.90 8.76 -22.56
C LYS A 73 0.09 7.60 -22.68
N LYS A 74 0.88 7.57 -23.76
CA LYS A 74 1.94 6.57 -23.95
C LYS A 74 3.01 6.71 -22.87
N LEU A 75 3.45 7.93 -22.57
CA LEU A 75 4.43 8.20 -21.53
C LEU A 75 3.91 7.78 -20.15
N GLU A 76 2.67 8.14 -19.82
CA GLU A 76 2.01 7.72 -18.57
C GLU A 76 1.95 6.20 -18.45
N ALA A 77 1.58 5.49 -19.53
CA ALA A 77 1.57 4.03 -19.56
C ALA A 77 2.97 3.42 -19.42
N GLU A 78 4.00 4.01 -20.04
CA GLU A 78 5.38 3.56 -19.91
C GLU A 78 5.94 3.76 -18.50
N VAL A 79 5.58 4.87 -17.84
CA VAL A 79 5.95 5.13 -16.44
C VAL A 79 5.29 4.11 -15.53
N ALA A 80 3.97 3.92 -15.64
CA ALA A 80 3.24 2.94 -14.84
C ALA A 80 3.79 1.50 -15.03
N PHE A 81 4.15 1.12 -16.25
CA PHE A 81 4.76 -0.17 -16.54
C PHE A 81 6.14 -0.32 -15.87
N LYS A 82 6.99 0.70 -15.94
CA LYS A 82 8.32 0.68 -15.31
C LYS A 82 8.23 0.65 -13.79
N GLU A 83 7.28 1.36 -13.20
CA GLU A 83 7.02 1.32 -11.75
C GLU A 83 6.61 -0.09 -11.30
N ALA A 84 5.63 -0.70 -11.98
CA ALA A 84 5.22 -2.08 -11.72
C ALA A 84 6.39 -3.07 -11.88
N GLN A 85 7.23 -2.88 -12.90
CA GLN A 85 8.41 -3.72 -13.11
C GLN A 85 9.48 -3.54 -12.01
N SER A 86 9.66 -2.32 -11.52
CA SER A 86 10.56 -2.03 -10.40
C SER A 86 10.06 -2.71 -9.12
N GLU A 87 8.76 -2.62 -8.84
CA GLU A 87 8.14 -3.27 -7.68
C GLU A 87 8.27 -4.80 -7.73
N LEU A 88 8.01 -5.41 -8.90
CA LEU A 88 8.21 -6.85 -9.08
C LEU A 88 9.67 -7.26 -8.87
N THR A 89 10.61 -6.45 -9.38
CA THR A 89 12.04 -6.70 -9.16
C THR A 89 12.38 -6.62 -7.69
N ARG A 90 11.85 -5.63 -6.96
CA ARG A 90 12.05 -5.48 -5.52
C ARG A 90 11.53 -6.69 -4.74
N ILE A 91 10.32 -7.16 -5.02
CA ILE A 91 9.75 -8.35 -4.37
C ILE A 91 10.62 -9.58 -4.64
N LYS A 92 11.07 -9.78 -5.88
CA LYS A 92 11.98 -10.88 -6.25
C LYS A 92 13.32 -10.79 -5.51
N THR A 93 13.90 -9.60 -5.42
CA THR A 93 15.13 -9.36 -4.66
C THR A 93 14.94 -9.65 -3.18
N ASP A 94 13.82 -9.25 -2.59
CA ASP A 94 13.53 -9.53 -1.17
C ASP A 94 13.29 -11.04 -0.91
N ILE A 95 12.67 -11.77 -1.85
CA ILE A 95 12.58 -13.23 -1.80
C ILE A 95 13.98 -13.86 -1.86
N ALA A 96 14.82 -13.42 -2.82
CA ALA A 96 16.19 -13.93 -2.97
C ALA A 96 17.08 -13.62 -1.76
N ASN A 97 16.83 -12.49 -1.09
CA ASN A 97 17.50 -12.11 0.16
C ASN A 97 16.97 -12.88 1.39
N GLY A 98 16.01 -13.79 1.23
CA GLY A 98 15.49 -14.62 2.32
C GLY A 98 14.55 -13.87 3.27
N LYS A 99 14.00 -12.72 2.89
CA LYS A 99 13.00 -12.00 3.72
C LYS A 99 11.63 -12.65 3.70
N TYR A 100 11.37 -13.50 2.71
CA TYR A 100 10.11 -14.22 2.56
C TYR A 100 10.37 -15.72 2.55
N ILE A 101 9.49 -16.46 3.21
CA ILE A 101 9.49 -17.91 3.23
C ILE A 101 8.17 -18.37 2.60
N GLU A 102 8.23 -19.43 1.81
CA GLU A 102 7.06 -20.02 1.20
C GLU A 102 6.11 -20.55 2.27
N LYS A 103 4.83 -20.17 2.16
CA LYS A 103 3.80 -20.53 3.14
C LYS A 103 3.68 -22.05 3.29
N GLU A 104 3.71 -22.79 2.19
CA GLU A 104 3.57 -24.25 2.17
C GLU A 104 4.73 -24.93 2.93
N LEU A 105 5.94 -24.40 2.79
CA LEU A 105 7.10 -24.88 3.54
C LEU A 105 6.93 -24.66 5.04
N VAL A 106 6.51 -23.46 5.44
CA VAL A 106 6.25 -23.12 6.85
C VAL A 106 5.16 -24.01 7.44
N GLU A 107 4.06 -24.21 6.73
CA GLU A 107 2.96 -25.08 7.16
C GLU A 107 3.42 -26.53 7.33
N ALA A 108 4.19 -27.06 6.38
CA ALA A 108 4.71 -28.42 6.44
C ALA A 108 5.71 -28.63 7.60
N GLU A 109 6.65 -27.70 7.79
CA GLU A 109 7.64 -27.79 8.86
C GLU A 109 7.02 -27.62 10.24
N LEU A 110 6.16 -26.62 10.43
CA LEU A 110 5.46 -26.42 11.71
C LEU A 110 4.54 -27.60 12.03
N SER A 111 3.79 -28.12 11.06
CA SER A 111 2.94 -29.30 11.26
C SER A 111 3.76 -30.50 11.72
N ARG A 112 4.91 -30.74 11.08
CA ARG A 112 5.83 -31.82 11.48
C ARG A 112 6.39 -31.59 12.88
N PHE A 113 6.81 -30.37 13.19
CA PHE A 113 7.31 -29.99 14.51
C PHE A 113 6.27 -30.24 15.60
N PHE A 114 5.04 -29.73 15.44
CA PHE A 114 3.98 -29.89 16.43
C PHE A 114 3.55 -31.35 16.61
N LEU A 115 3.57 -32.16 15.54
CA LEU A 115 3.30 -33.59 15.65
C LEU A 115 4.35 -34.30 16.50
N ILE A 116 5.64 -34.01 16.26
CA ILE A 116 6.75 -34.57 17.04
C ILE A 116 6.67 -34.08 18.49
N PHE A 117 6.44 -32.79 18.69
CA PHE A 117 6.31 -32.17 20.00
C PHE A 117 5.17 -32.82 20.81
N LYS A 118 3.97 -32.93 20.24
CA LYS A 118 2.82 -33.59 20.87
C LYS A 118 3.16 -35.01 21.30
N LYS A 119 3.74 -35.81 20.39
CA LYS A 119 4.12 -37.20 20.69
C LYS A 119 5.16 -37.27 21.80
N SER A 120 6.15 -36.36 21.80
CA SER A 120 7.17 -36.28 22.84
C SER A 120 6.55 -35.94 24.20
N ALA A 121 5.73 -34.88 24.26
CA ALA A 121 5.06 -34.43 25.46
C ALA A 121 4.15 -35.52 26.06
N MET A 122 3.31 -36.16 25.24
CA MET A 122 2.43 -37.25 25.68
C MET A 122 3.19 -38.50 26.15
N SER A 123 4.48 -38.66 25.79
CA SER A 123 5.30 -39.78 26.25
C SER A 123 5.93 -39.55 27.63
N LEU A 124 6.03 -38.28 28.08
CA LEU A 124 6.69 -37.92 29.34
C LEU A 124 6.03 -38.54 30.58
N PRO A 125 4.70 -38.52 30.76
CA PRO A 125 4.05 -39.08 31.95
C PRO A 125 4.43 -40.53 32.18
N ARG A 126 4.39 -41.35 31.13
CA ARG A 126 4.72 -42.79 31.19
C ARG A 126 6.21 -43.03 31.49
N LYS A 127 7.10 -42.24 30.88
CA LYS A 127 8.55 -42.35 31.15
C LYS A 127 8.88 -42.01 32.60
N LEU A 128 8.35 -40.88 33.09
CA LEU A 128 8.56 -40.44 34.47
C LEU A 128 7.94 -41.41 35.47
N ALA A 129 6.74 -41.94 35.19
CA ALA A 129 6.12 -42.98 36.01
C ALA A 129 6.97 -44.25 36.07
N GLY A 130 7.59 -44.64 34.96
CA GLY A 130 8.54 -45.74 34.91
C GLY A 130 9.78 -45.51 35.78
N GLU A 131 10.38 -44.32 35.72
CA GLU A 131 11.56 -43.96 36.51
C GLU A 131 11.29 -43.94 38.03
N ILE A 132 10.10 -43.50 38.44
CA ILE A 132 9.74 -43.44 39.87
C ILE A 132 9.14 -44.77 40.38
N SER A 133 8.76 -45.70 39.50
CA SER A 133 8.00 -46.91 39.86
C SER A 133 8.69 -47.82 40.89
N SER A 134 10.01 -47.77 41.03
CA SER A 134 10.77 -48.51 42.04
C SER A 134 10.75 -47.87 43.43
N TYR A 135 10.36 -46.59 43.53
CA TYR A 135 10.38 -45.80 44.77
C TYR A 135 8.98 -45.59 45.37
N VAL A 136 7.93 -45.91 44.62
CA VAL A 136 6.52 -45.77 45.05
C VAL A 136 5.76 -47.05 44.80
N ASP A 137 4.67 -47.27 45.54
CA ASP A 137 3.79 -48.41 45.29
C ASP A 137 3.10 -48.30 43.91
N PRO A 138 2.68 -49.43 43.31
CA PRO A 138 2.09 -49.44 41.98
C PRO A 138 0.81 -48.59 41.83
N ILE A 139 0.08 -48.35 42.93
CA ILE A 139 -1.16 -47.58 42.91
C ILE A 139 -0.84 -46.09 42.84
N GLU A 140 0.05 -45.61 43.71
CA GLU A 140 0.52 -44.22 43.69
C GLU A 140 1.30 -43.90 42.41
N ALA A 141 2.10 -44.83 41.87
CA ALA A 141 2.76 -44.65 40.56
C ALA A 141 1.77 -44.36 39.43
N ARG A 142 0.67 -45.14 39.34
CA ARG A 142 -0.39 -44.92 38.33
C ARG A 142 -1.12 -43.60 38.54
N LYS A 143 -1.35 -43.21 39.79
CA LYS A 143 -2.02 -41.95 40.12
C LYS A 143 -1.16 -40.75 39.71
N ILE A 144 0.15 -40.82 39.94
CA ILE A 144 1.12 -39.82 39.48
C ILE A 144 1.14 -39.76 37.94
N GLU A 145 1.24 -40.92 37.26
CA GLU A 145 1.21 -40.99 35.79
C GLU A 145 -0.04 -40.31 35.20
N LYS A 146 -1.20 -40.60 35.79
CA LYS A 146 -2.47 -39.99 35.37
C LYS A 146 -2.47 -38.48 35.59
N GLY A 147 -2.06 -38.01 36.76
CA GLY A 147 -1.99 -36.57 37.06
C GLY A 147 -1.03 -35.81 36.13
N LEU A 148 0.13 -36.41 35.79
CA LEU A 148 1.05 -35.88 34.78
C LEU A 148 0.43 -35.87 33.38
N SER A 149 -0.27 -36.93 33.00
CA SER A 149 -0.96 -37.00 31.69
C SER A 149 -2.03 -35.92 31.55
N ASP A 150 -2.84 -35.73 32.61
CA ASP A 150 -3.87 -34.68 32.64
C ASP A 150 -3.23 -33.29 32.55
N THR A 151 -2.13 -33.06 33.27
CA THR A 151 -1.38 -31.78 33.23
C THR A 151 -0.80 -31.49 31.84
N VAL A 152 -0.22 -32.50 31.19
CA VAL A 152 0.32 -32.37 29.84
C VAL A 152 -0.79 -32.11 28.83
N ASN A 153 -1.92 -32.82 28.93
CA ASN A 153 -3.07 -32.61 28.04
C ASN A 153 -3.65 -31.20 28.22
N ASP A 154 -3.85 -30.75 29.46
CA ASP A 154 -4.30 -29.38 29.75
C ASP A 154 -3.36 -28.34 29.12
N ALA A 155 -2.04 -28.53 29.24
CA ALA A 155 -1.06 -27.61 28.68
C ALA A 155 -1.11 -27.60 27.13
N LEU A 156 -1.20 -28.76 26.50
CA LEU A 156 -1.31 -28.88 25.05
C LEU A 156 -2.63 -28.29 24.52
N GLU A 157 -3.73 -28.44 25.25
CA GLU A 157 -5.03 -27.87 24.90
C GLU A 157 -4.98 -26.34 24.93
N GLN A 158 -4.42 -25.76 25.99
CA GLN A 158 -4.22 -24.30 26.10
C GLN A 158 -3.34 -23.74 24.98
N MET A 159 -2.27 -24.45 24.61
CA MET A 159 -1.42 -24.06 23.48
C MET A 159 -2.18 -24.12 22.14
N SER A 160 -3.16 -25.01 21.99
CA SER A 160 -3.91 -25.19 20.76
C SER A 160 -5.03 -24.17 20.53
N VAL A 161 -5.58 -23.59 21.60
CA VAL A 161 -6.71 -22.64 21.51
C VAL A 161 -6.22 -21.20 21.44
N ASP A 162 -5.41 -20.75 22.41
CA ASP A 162 -5.02 -19.34 22.55
C ASP A 162 -3.50 -19.08 22.42
N GLY A 163 -2.68 -20.14 22.37
CA GLY A 163 -1.21 -20.00 22.39
C GLY A 163 -0.64 -19.43 23.70
N VAL A 164 -1.48 -19.25 24.73
CA VAL A 164 -1.11 -18.70 26.05
C VAL A 164 -1.38 -19.75 27.13
N TYR A 165 -0.37 -20.08 27.93
CA TYR A 165 -0.50 -21.02 29.04
C TYR A 165 -1.14 -20.37 30.27
N HIS A 166 -2.26 -20.92 30.73
CA HIS A 166 -2.96 -20.51 31.95
C HIS A 166 -2.81 -21.60 33.02
N ALA A 167 -1.83 -21.45 33.91
CA ALA A 167 -1.65 -22.37 35.04
C ALA A 167 -2.94 -22.48 35.88
N LYS A 168 -3.46 -23.71 36.06
CA LYS A 168 -4.62 -23.96 36.94
C LYS A 168 -4.26 -23.54 38.37
N LYS A 169 -4.96 -22.53 38.93
CA LYS A 169 -4.85 -22.17 40.35
C LYS A 169 -5.32 -23.35 41.21
N LYS A 170 -4.48 -23.81 42.14
CA LYS A 170 -4.88 -24.80 43.16
C LYS A 170 -6.12 -24.28 43.89
N ARG A 171 -7.22 -25.05 43.85
CA ARG A 171 -8.34 -24.84 44.78
C ARG A 171 -7.84 -25.14 46.19
N LYS A 172 -7.98 -24.15 47.07
CA LYS A 172 -7.74 -24.27 48.52
C LYS A 172 -8.68 -25.30 49.13
#